data_AF-A0AAU3UGA3-F1
#
_entry.id   AF-A0AAU3UGA3-F1
#
_cell.length_a   1.000
_cell.length_b   1.000
_cell.length_c   1.000
_cell.angle_alpha   90.00
_cell.angle_beta   90.00
_cell.angle_gamma   90.00
#
_symmetry.space_group_name_H-M   'P 1'
#
loop_
_entity.id
_entity.type
_entity.pdbx_description
1 polymer ?
#
loop_
_entity_poly.entity_id
_entity_poly.type
_entity_poly.pdbx_seq_one_letter_code
_entity_poly.pdbx_strand_id
1 'polypeptide(L)'
;MAQAPTLTGQDIAEAEGAVTALLEATLVAEGFSTTANEYAVLRAVAARGPWSEPAALHGFLAGQRQLGIDADGAAKLLAGMEGKGFLSGSSLDGAGPVELGAAGRAELGRLAQTVAPLTRPIFGGVDAQELAIAHRVLTSVIERANRLRAGEEL
;
A
#
# COMPACT_ATOMS: atom_id res chain seq x y z
N MET A 1 17.92 -27.24 -22.71
CA MET A 1 16.77 -26.69 -21.98
C MET A 1 17.13 -25.28 -21.55
N ALA A 2 16.32 -24.28 -21.86
CA ALA A 2 16.57 -22.91 -21.40
C ALA A 2 16.24 -22.81 -19.90
N GLN A 3 17.13 -22.20 -19.11
CA GLN A 3 16.86 -21.90 -17.72
C GLN A 3 15.74 -20.84 -17.67
N ALA A 4 14.74 -21.04 -16.81
CA ALA A 4 13.71 -20.03 -16.59
C ALA A 4 14.37 -18.75 -16.07
N PRO A 5 13.94 -17.56 -16.55
CA PRO A 5 14.46 -16.29 -16.07
C PRO A 5 14.24 -16.18 -14.55
N THR A 6 15.24 -15.66 -13.85
CA THR A 6 15.17 -15.43 -12.40
C THR A 6 14.50 -14.09 -12.15
N LEU A 7 13.65 -14.01 -11.13
CA LEU A 7 13.03 -12.77 -10.68
C LEU A 7 14.10 -11.72 -10.35
N THR A 8 13.95 -10.52 -10.89
CA THR A 8 14.83 -9.38 -10.69
C THR A 8 14.09 -8.19 -10.07
N GLY A 9 14.83 -7.17 -9.64
CA GLY A 9 14.24 -5.90 -9.19
C GLY A 9 13.48 -5.17 -10.30
N GLN A 10 13.84 -5.39 -11.57
CA GLN A 10 13.12 -4.81 -12.71
C GLN A 10 11.73 -5.44 -12.84
N ASP A 11 11.61 -6.76 -12.74
CA ASP A 11 10.31 -7.45 -12.81
C ASP A 11 9.37 -6.97 -11.70
N ILE A 12 9.91 -6.74 -10.49
CA ILE A 12 9.15 -6.21 -9.35
C ILE A 12 8.67 -4.78 -9.64
N ALA A 13 9.54 -3.92 -10.18
CA ALA A 13 9.19 -2.54 -10.49
C ALA A 13 8.15 -2.44 -11.62
N GLU A 14 8.28 -3.24 -12.68
CA GLU A 14 7.32 -3.28 -13.79
C GLU A 14 5.96 -3.84 -13.33
N ALA A 15 5.96 -4.89 -12.50
CA ALA A 15 4.74 -5.44 -11.93
C ALA A 15 4.03 -4.44 -11.02
N GLU A 16 4.76 -3.73 -10.15
CA GLU A 16 4.21 -2.67 -9.31
C GLU A 16 3.58 -1.57 -10.18
N GLY A 17 4.31 -1.04 -11.16
CA GLY A 17 3.81 -0.01 -12.06
C GLY A 17 2.54 -0.43 -12.82
N ALA A 18 2.50 -1.66 -13.33
CA ALA A 18 1.33 -2.18 -14.03
C ALA A 18 0.10 -2.32 -13.12
N VAL A 19 0.28 -2.80 -11.88
CA VAL A 19 -0.81 -2.93 -10.90
C VAL A 19 -1.30 -1.56 -10.45
N THR A 20 -0.39 -0.62 -10.20
CA THR A 20 -0.73 0.75 -9.80
C THR A 20 -1.48 1.48 -10.91
N ALA A 21 -1.03 1.38 -12.16
CA ALA A 21 -1.72 1.99 -13.30
C ALA A 21 -3.13 1.42 -13.50
N LEU A 22 -3.32 0.10 -13.34
CA LEU A 22 -4.63 -0.52 -13.40
C LEU A 22 -5.56 -0.02 -12.28
N LEU A 23 -5.04 0.08 -11.06
CA LEU A 23 -5.79 0.60 -9.92
C LEU A 23 -6.25 2.04 -10.19
N GLU A 24 -5.33 2.92 -10.61
CA GLU A 24 -5.64 4.32 -10.91
C GLU A 24 -6.71 4.46 -11.99
N ALA A 25 -6.55 3.73 -13.10
CA ALA A 25 -7.54 3.71 -14.18
C ALA A 25 -8.90 3.21 -13.68
N THR A 26 -8.92 2.21 -12.79
CA THR A 26 -10.16 1.67 -12.21
C THR A 26 -10.85 2.70 -11.31
N LEU A 27 -10.10 3.40 -10.44
CA LEU A 27 -10.66 4.43 -9.57
C LEU A 27 -11.30 5.56 -10.40
N VAL A 28 -10.64 5.99 -11.47
CA VAL A 28 -11.16 7.01 -12.40
C VAL A 28 -12.40 6.52 -13.13
N ALA A 29 -12.36 5.31 -13.70
CA ALA A 29 -13.48 4.76 -14.47
C ALA A 29 -14.76 4.60 -13.61
N GLU A 30 -14.60 4.25 -12.34
CA GLU A 30 -15.69 4.06 -11.39
C GLU A 30 -16.10 5.37 -10.67
N GLY A 31 -15.46 6.50 -11.01
CA GLY A 31 -15.81 7.83 -10.49
C GLY A 31 -15.49 8.05 -9.01
N PHE A 32 -14.51 7.34 -8.46
CA PHE A 32 -14.05 7.58 -7.09
C PHE A 32 -13.29 8.91 -7.00
N SER A 33 -13.54 9.67 -5.93
CA SER A 33 -12.72 10.82 -5.55
C SER A 33 -11.54 10.44 -4.66
N THR A 34 -11.49 9.19 -4.18
CA THR A 34 -10.37 8.63 -3.42
C THR A 34 -9.21 8.34 -4.37
N THR A 35 -8.06 8.92 -4.08
CA THR A 35 -6.84 8.72 -4.87
C THR A 35 -6.18 7.37 -4.58
N ALA A 36 -5.27 6.92 -5.45
CA ALA A 36 -4.49 5.70 -5.22
C ALA A 36 -3.67 5.77 -3.91
N ASN A 37 -3.09 6.93 -3.60
CA ASN A 37 -2.36 7.15 -2.34
C ASN A 37 -3.27 7.05 -1.11
N GLU A 38 -4.47 7.66 -1.15
CA GLU A 38 -5.44 7.54 -0.06
C GLU A 38 -5.92 6.09 0.11
N TYR A 39 -6.16 5.39 -0.99
CA TYR A 39 -6.52 3.97 -0.94
C TYR A 39 -5.38 3.11 -0.36
N ALA A 40 -4.13 3.40 -0.71
CA ALA A 40 -2.95 2.74 -0.14
C ALA A 40 -2.86 2.97 1.38
N VAL A 41 -3.12 4.20 1.86
CA VAL A 41 -3.17 4.52 3.30
C VAL A 41 -4.31 3.78 4.00
N LEU A 42 -5.53 3.79 3.45
CA LEU A 42 -6.67 3.06 4.01
C LEU A 42 -6.35 1.57 4.19
N ARG A 43 -5.75 0.95 3.16
CA ARG A 43 -5.31 -0.46 3.22
C ARG A 43 -4.18 -0.68 4.22
N ALA A 44 -3.20 0.20 4.29
CA ALA A 44 -2.08 0.09 5.22
C ALA A 44 -2.56 0.16 6.67
N VAL A 45 -3.44 1.12 7.00
CA VAL A 45 -4.03 1.24 8.34
C VAL A 45 -4.95 0.06 8.66
N ALA A 46 -5.75 -0.42 7.69
CA ALA A 46 -6.60 -1.59 7.90
C ALA A 46 -5.81 -2.89 8.16
N ALA A 47 -4.71 -3.09 7.43
CA ALA A 47 -3.95 -4.34 7.48
C ALA A 47 -2.87 -4.36 8.57
N ARG A 48 -2.36 -3.19 8.97
CA ARG A 48 -1.21 -3.06 9.89
C ARG A 48 -1.51 -2.24 11.14
N GLY A 49 -2.64 -1.52 11.17
CA GLY A 49 -3.04 -0.72 12.31
C GLY A 49 -3.65 -1.55 13.45
N PRO A 50 -3.95 -0.92 14.59
CA PRO A 50 -3.74 0.51 14.89
C PRO A 50 -2.25 0.87 15.00
N TRP A 51 -1.85 2.01 14.44
CA TRP A 51 -0.47 2.51 14.60
C TRP A 51 -0.37 3.30 15.89
N SER A 52 0.29 2.73 16.92
CA SER A 52 0.39 3.37 18.24
C SER A 52 1.07 4.75 18.18
N GLU A 53 2.05 4.90 17.29
CA GLU A 53 2.79 6.14 17.09
C GLU A 53 2.49 6.72 15.71
N PRO A 54 1.83 7.89 15.61
CA PRO A 54 1.56 8.52 14.31
C PRO A 54 2.84 8.77 13.50
N ALA A 55 3.93 9.18 14.14
CA ALA A 55 5.23 9.35 13.51
C ALA A 55 5.71 8.11 12.74
N ALA A 56 5.40 6.90 13.23
CA ALA A 56 5.74 5.66 12.53
C ALA A 56 4.96 5.49 11.22
N LEU A 57 3.69 5.89 11.17
CA LEU A 57 2.91 5.89 9.92
C LEU A 57 3.44 6.95 8.94
N HIS A 58 3.73 8.16 9.41
CA HIS A 58 4.31 9.22 8.56
C HIS A 58 5.64 8.76 7.94
N GLY A 59 6.55 8.23 8.75
CA GLY A 59 7.83 7.68 8.31
C GLY A 59 7.66 6.49 7.35
N PHE A 60 6.70 5.60 7.64
CA PHE A 60 6.37 4.49 6.76
C PHE A 60 5.96 4.97 5.35
N LEU A 61 5.06 5.97 5.27
CA LEU A 61 4.55 6.52 4.00
C LEU A 61 5.63 7.29 3.24
N ALA A 62 6.39 8.16 3.91
CA ALA A 62 7.49 8.89 3.29
C ALA A 62 8.61 7.96 2.79
N GLY A 63 8.76 6.78 3.40
CA GLY A 63 9.67 5.73 2.97
C GLY A 63 9.17 4.89 1.78
N GLN A 64 7.90 5.02 1.36
CA GLN A 64 7.34 4.31 0.22
C GLN A 64 7.57 5.10 -1.07
N ARG A 65 8.66 4.82 -1.79
CA ARG A 65 9.01 5.51 -3.04
C ARG A 65 7.86 5.50 -4.06
N GLN A 66 7.09 4.42 -4.13
CA GLN A 66 5.96 4.26 -5.03
C GLN A 66 4.80 5.23 -4.76
N LEU A 67 4.71 5.81 -3.56
CA LEU A 67 3.70 6.84 -3.28
C LEU A 67 4.08 8.21 -3.86
N GLY A 68 5.36 8.41 -4.24
CA GLY A 68 5.84 9.66 -4.83
C GLY A 68 5.73 10.87 -3.90
N ILE A 69 5.68 10.66 -2.58
CA ILE A 69 5.57 11.72 -1.57
C ILE A 69 6.76 11.69 -0.61
N ASP A 70 7.15 12.88 -0.16
CA ASP A 70 8.12 13.09 0.92
C ASP A 70 7.42 13.18 2.29
N ALA A 71 8.17 13.56 3.33
CA ALA A 71 7.62 13.72 4.68
C ALA A 71 6.50 14.78 4.74
N ASP A 72 6.68 15.92 4.08
CA ASP A 72 5.67 16.98 4.02
C ASP A 72 4.42 16.52 3.26
N GLY A 73 4.61 15.77 2.17
CA GLY A 73 3.54 15.15 1.39
C GLY A 73 2.76 14.12 2.21
N ALA A 74 3.44 13.27 2.99
CA ALA A 74 2.80 12.33 3.90
C ALA A 74 1.96 13.04 4.97
N ALA A 75 2.50 14.12 5.56
CA ALA A 75 1.78 14.91 6.54
C ALA A 75 0.52 15.57 5.95
N LYS A 76 0.62 16.17 4.76
CA LYS A 76 -0.53 16.76 4.05
C LYS A 76 -1.58 15.71 3.68
N LEU A 77 -1.14 14.54 3.21
CA LEU A 77 -2.03 13.43 2.86
C LEU A 77 -2.84 12.98 4.08
N LEU A 78 -2.17 12.71 5.21
CA LEU A 78 -2.81 12.25 6.44
C LEU A 78 -3.75 13.31 7.02
N ALA A 79 -3.34 14.58 7.05
CA ALA A 79 -4.21 15.68 7.48
C ALA A 79 -5.45 15.82 6.59
N GLY A 80 -5.31 15.67 5.27
CA GLY A 80 -6.43 15.67 4.33
C GLY A 80 -7.40 14.51 4.57
N MET A 81 -6.86 13.30 4.81
CA MET A 81 -7.66 12.12 5.14
C MET A 81 -8.37 12.24 6.50
N GLU A 82 -7.73 12.81 7.51
CA GLU A 82 -8.35 13.11 8.81
C GLU A 82 -9.47 14.14 8.66
N GLY A 83 -9.27 15.19 7.84
CA GLY A 83 -10.32 16.14 7.48
C GLY A 83 -11.53 15.54 6.76
N LYS A 84 -11.33 14.44 6.00
CA LYS A 84 -12.40 13.64 5.38
C LYS A 84 -13.08 12.65 6.37
N GLY A 85 -12.58 12.54 7.60
CA GLY A 85 -13.00 11.52 8.56
C GLY A 85 -12.59 10.10 8.17
N PHE A 86 -11.61 9.96 7.26
CA PHE A 86 -11.07 8.66 6.85
C PHE A 86 -10.15 8.08 7.91
N LEU A 87 -9.42 8.94 8.62
CA LEU A 87 -8.53 8.58 9.71
C LEU A 87 -8.90 9.35 10.98
N SER A 88 -8.41 8.87 12.11
CA SER A 88 -8.40 9.59 13.39
C SER A 88 -7.06 9.43 14.07
N GLY A 89 -6.59 10.48 14.75
CA GLY A 89 -5.36 10.44 15.55
C GLY A 89 -4.10 10.44 14.70
N SER A 90 -4.17 10.97 13.46
CA SER A 90 -3.09 10.87 12.46
C SER A 90 -2.09 12.04 12.47
N SER A 91 -2.33 13.04 13.32
CA SER A 91 -1.39 14.16 13.54
C SER A 91 0.00 13.64 13.91
N LEU A 92 1.04 14.18 13.27
CA LEU A 92 2.44 13.73 13.41
C LEU A 92 2.88 13.68 14.87
N ASP A 93 2.61 14.75 15.62
CA ASP A 93 2.96 14.89 17.04
C ASP A 93 1.79 14.52 17.98
N GLY A 94 0.77 13.83 17.44
CA GLY A 94 -0.40 13.41 18.18
C GLY A 94 -0.14 12.20 19.10
N ALA A 95 -1.00 12.03 20.10
CA ALA A 95 -0.92 10.89 21.03
C ALA A 95 -1.29 9.53 20.40
N GLY A 96 -1.87 9.52 19.19
CA GLY A 96 -2.39 8.33 18.55
C GLY A 96 -3.52 7.65 19.35
N PRO A 97 -3.83 6.37 19.08
CA PRO A 97 -3.34 5.61 17.92
C PRO A 97 -3.94 6.13 16.60
N VAL A 98 -3.27 5.88 15.48
CA VAL A 98 -3.87 6.10 14.16
C VAL A 98 -4.80 4.94 13.82
N GLU A 99 -6.05 5.28 13.54
CA GLU A 99 -7.11 4.33 13.20
C GLU A 99 -7.92 4.80 11.99
N LEU A 100 -8.65 3.86 11.38
CA LEU A 100 -9.68 4.23 10.42
C LEU A 100 -10.86 4.90 11.13
N GLY A 101 -11.28 6.07 10.62
CA GLY A 101 -12.56 6.66 10.97
C GLY A 101 -13.73 5.89 10.37
N ALA A 102 -14.95 6.25 10.78
CA ALA A 102 -16.17 5.62 10.24
C ALA A 102 -16.31 5.80 8.73
N ALA A 103 -16.02 7.00 8.21
CA ALA A 103 -16.04 7.27 6.77
C ALA A 103 -14.95 6.49 6.04
N GLY A 104 -13.76 6.35 6.63
CA GLY A 104 -12.66 5.58 6.03
C GLY A 104 -12.95 4.09 5.93
N ARG A 105 -13.58 3.50 6.97
CA ARG A 105 -14.06 2.10 6.91
C ARG A 105 -15.10 1.90 5.83
N ALA A 106 -16.07 2.81 5.72
CA ALA A 106 -17.09 2.76 4.69
C ALA A 106 -16.48 2.89 3.28
N GLU A 107 -15.57 3.85 3.09
CA GLU A 107 -14.86 4.06 1.84
C GLU A 107 -14.04 2.84 1.43
N LEU A 108 -13.25 2.29 2.35
CA LEU A 108 -12.48 1.09 2.10
C LEU A 108 -13.37 -0.10 1.75
N GLY A 109 -14.52 -0.23 2.39
CA GLY A 109 -15.51 -1.26 2.07
C GLY A 109 -16.06 -1.13 0.64
N ARG A 110 -16.41 0.10 0.22
CA ARG A 110 -16.86 0.37 -1.17
C ARG A 110 -15.75 0.08 -2.18
N LEU A 111 -14.55 0.59 -1.94
CA LEU A 111 -13.39 0.35 -2.79
C LEU A 111 -13.07 -1.13 -2.92
N ALA A 112 -13.08 -1.89 -1.82
CA ALA A 112 -12.84 -3.32 -1.86
C ALA A 112 -13.90 -4.08 -2.67
N GLN A 113 -15.18 -3.69 -2.59
CA GLN A 113 -16.26 -4.31 -3.35
C GLN A 113 -16.19 -3.99 -4.85
N THR A 114 -15.77 -2.79 -5.23
CA THR A 114 -15.72 -2.35 -6.63
C THR A 114 -14.39 -2.69 -7.31
N VAL A 115 -13.26 -2.44 -6.64
CA VAL A 115 -11.91 -2.59 -7.22
C VAL A 115 -11.45 -4.04 -7.22
N ALA A 116 -11.77 -4.83 -6.17
CA ALA A 116 -11.27 -6.20 -6.09
C ALA A 116 -11.75 -7.09 -7.26
N PRO A 117 -13.02 -7.07 -7.70
CA PRO A 117 -13.46 -7.85 -8.86
C PRO A 117 -12.78 -7.44 -10.16
N LEU A 118 -12.41 -6.16 -10.32
CA LEU A 118 -11.79 -5.62 -11.53
C LEU A 118 -10.28 -5.89 -11.59
N THR A 119 -9.63 -5.97 -10.43
CA THR A 119 -8.19 -6.25 -10.33
C THR A 119 -7.88 -7.74 -10.20
N ARG A 120 -8.79 -8.56 -9.65
CA ARG A 120 -8.60 -10.01 -9.48
C ARG A 120 -8.24 -10.77 -10.77
N PRO A 121 -8.74 -10.43 -11.96
CA PRO A 121 -8.37 -11.10 -13.21
C PRO A 121 -6.87 -11.07 -13.53
N ILE A 122 -6.09 -10.12 -13.01
CA ILE A 122 -4.63 -10.10 -13.23
C ILE A 122 -3.92 -11.31 -12.62
N PHE A 123 -4.55 -11.96 -11.64
CA PHE A 123 -4.07 -13.21 -11.04
C PHE A 123 -4.77 -14.45 -11.64
N GLY A 124 -5.68 -14.25 -12.60
CA GLY A 124 -6.40 -15.33 -13.25
C GLY A 124 -5.46 -16.24 -14.02
N GLY A 125 -5.60 -17.56 -13.82
CA GLY A 125 -4.76 -18.56 -14.49
C GLY A 125 -3.41 -18.81 -13.82
N VAL A 126 -3.07 -18.10 -12.75
CA VAL A 126 -1.89 -18.40 -11.91
C VAL A 126 -2.27 -19.42 -10.85
N ASP A 127 -1.42 -20.41 -10.64
CA ASP A 127 -1.65 -21.42 -9.60
C ASP A 127 -1.55 -20.82 -8.18
N ALA A 128 -2.40 -21.29 -7.26
CA ALA A 128 -2.45 -20.75 -5.90
C ALA A 128 -1.15 -20.99 -5.12
N GLN A 129 -0.45 -22.10 -5.38
CA GLN A 129 0.85 -22.39 -4.78
C GLN A 129 1.93 -21.48 -5.37
N GLU A 130 1.87 -21.16 -6.66
CA GLU A 130 2.76 -20.18 -7.30
C GLU A 130 2.59 -18.78 -6.68
N LEU A 131 1.34 -18.32 -6.49
CA LEU A 131 1.07 -17.06 -5.80
C LEU A 131 1.59 -17.06 -4.35
N ALA A 132 1.45 -18.17 -3.64
CA ALA A 132 2.00 -18.31 -2.28
C ALA A 132 3.55 -18.28 -2.27
N ILE A 133 4.20 -18.88 -3.27
CA ILE A 133 5.65 -18.81 -3.45
C ILE A 133 6.08 -17.37 -3.74
N ALA A 134 5.43 -16.70 -4.70
CA ALA A 134 5.71 -15.32 -5.05
C ALA A 134 5.56 -14.40 -3.83
N HIS A 135 4.49 -14.55 -3.05
CA HIS A 135 4.28 -13.81 -1.81
C HIS A 135 5.44 -14.00 -0.82
N ARG A 136 5.87 -15.25 -0.57
CA ARG A 136 7.01 -15.53 0.33
C ARG A 136 8.31 -14.90 -0.16
N VAL A 137 8.58 -14.98 -1.46
CA VAL A 137 9.78 -14.38 -2.06
C VAL A 137 9.77 -12.86 -1.88
N LEU A 138 8.67 -12.19 -2.25
CA LEU A 138 8.55 -10.74 -2.14
C LEU A 138 8.64 -10.27 -0.67
N THR A 139 8.00 -10.98 0.26
CA THR A 139 8.11 -10.69 1.69
C THR A 139 9.55 -10.83 2.18
N SER A 140 10.26 -11.91 1.79
CA SER A 140 11.66 -12.09 2.16
C SER A 140 12.57 -11.02 1.56
N VAL A 141 12.31 -10.57 0.32
CA VAL A 141 13.05 -9.46 -0.30
C VAL A 141 12.82 -8.16 0.48
N ILE A 142 11.58 -7.85 0.89
CA ILE A 142 11.25 -6.67 1.69
C ILE A 142 11.98 -6.70 3.04
N GLU A 143 11.92 -7.83 3.76
CA GLU A 143 12.59 -8.00 5.05
C GLU A 143 14.09 -7.81 4.93
N ARG A 144 14.74 -8.48 3.95
CA ARG A 144 16.18 -8.38 3.72
C ARG A 144 16.60 -6.96 3.33
N ALA A 145 15.84 -6.29 2.46
CA ALA A 145 16.10 -4.90 2.08
C ALA A 145 16.01 -3.95 3.28
N ASN A 146 15.03 -4.14 4.16
CA ASN A 146 14.90 -3.34 5.38
C ASN A 146 16.05 -3.57 6.36
N ARG A 147 16.48 -4.83 6.55
CA ARG A 147 17.63 -5.19 7.39
C ARG A 147 18.93 -4.57 6.87
N LEU A 148 19.21 -4.71 5.57
CA LEU A 148 20.38 -4.08 4.95
C LEU A 148 20.36 -2.55 5.07
N ARG A 149 19.19 -1.91 4.92
CA ARG A 149 19.05 -0.47 5.11
C ARG A 149 19.30 -0.03 6.56
N ALA A 150 19.01 -0.91 7.53
CA ALA A 150 19.32 -0.72 8.94
C ALA A 150 20.79 -1.05 9.30
N GLY A 151 21.58 -1.54 8.34
CA GLY A 151 22.99 -1.91 8.55
C GLY A 151 23.20 -3.31 9.12
N GLU A 152 22.21 -4.20 9.06
CA GLU A 152 22.31 -5.59 9.51
C GLU A 152 22.89 -6.53 8.43
N GLU A 153 23.64 -7.56 8.86
CA GLU A 153 24.10 -8.65 7.97
C GLU A 153 22.97 -9.65 7.67
N LEU A 154 22.86 -10.18 6.45
CA LEU A 154 21.74 -11.03 6.03
C LEU A 154 21.77 -12.46 6.55
#